data_AF-A0A6B3GPT7-F1
#
_entry.id   AF-A0A6B3GPT7-F1
#
_cell.length_a   1.000
_cell.length_b   1.000
_cell.length_c   1.000
_cell.angle_alpha   90.00
_cell.angle_beta   90.00
_cell.angle_gamma   90.00
#
_symmetry.space_group_name_H-M   'P 1'
#
loop_
_entity.id
_entity.type
_entity.pdbx_description
1 polymer ?
#
loop_
_entity_poly.entity_id
_entity_poly.type
_entity_poly.pdbx_seq_one_letter_code
_entity_poly.pdbx_strand_id
1 'polypeptide(L)'
;MHVPDGFIDAPVSVAAGVFAVGAVAVSLRGARRELDERTAPLAGLVAAFIFAVQMLNFPVAAGTSGHLMGGALAAILVGPYTAVLCLSVVLLLQGIFFADGGLTALGVNITVMGVVTVVVAYGVFRLLTGLLPRTRRSAT
;
A
#
# COMPACT_ATOMS: atom_id res chain seq x y z
N MET A 1 -10.13 -2.52 -0.09
CA MET A 1 -10.93 -3.71 0.18
C MET A 1 -10.19 -4.86 -0.46
N HIS A 2 -9.84 -5.87 0.33
CA HIS A 2 -9.15 -7.04 -0.19
C HIS A 2 -10.09 -7.85 -1.08
N VAL A 3 -9.53 -8.32 -2.19
CA VAL A 3 -10.17 -9.25 -3.10
C VAL A 3 -9.92 -10.66 -2.57
N PRO A 4 -10.97 -11.47 -2.29
CA PRO A 4 -10.81 -12.85 -1.85
C PRO A 4 -10.45 -13.79 -3.01
N ASP A 5 -10.04 -15.01 -2.69
CA ASP A 5 -9.75 -16.03 -3.70
C ASP A 5 -11.01 -16.43 -4.49
N GLY A 6 -10.83 -16.73 -5.78
CA GLY A 6 -11.91 -17.13 -6.69
C GLY A 6 -12.80 -15.99 -7.19
N PHE A 7 -12.56 -14.75 -6.75
CA PHE A 7 -13.32 -13.58 -7.21
C PHE A 7 -12.87 -13.04 -8.58
N ILE A 8 -11.61 -13.29 -8.92
CA ILE A 8 -10.97 -12.89 -10.19
C ILE A 8 -10.54 -14.15 -10.92
N ASP A 9 -10.71 -14.17 -12.25
CA ASP A 9 -10.31 -15.27 -13.09
C ASP A 9 -8.78 -15.41 -13.17
N ALA A 10 -8.32 -16.64 -13.39
CA ALA A 10 -6.89 -16.96 -13.34
C ALA A 10 -6.02 -16.11 -14.30
N PRO A 11 -6.41 -15.85 -15.56
CA PRO A 11 -5.61 -15.00 -16.45
C PRO A 11 -5.39 -13.57 -15.91
N VAL A 12 -6.44 -12.93 -15.37
CA VAL A 12 -6.35 -11.58 -14.82
C VAL A 12 -5.53 -11.57 -13.53
N SER A 13 -5.74 -12.56 -12.66
CA SER A 13 -4.95 -12.75 -11.44
C SER A 13 -3.45 -12.88 -11.75
N VAL A 14 -3.08 -13.70 -12.75
CA VAL A 14 -1.69 -13.87 -13.18
C VAL A 14 -1.12 -12.57 -13.75
N ALA A 15 -1.86 -11.88 -14.62
CA ALA A 15 -1.42 -10.60 -15.19
C ALA A 15 -1.18 -9.55 -14.10
N ALA A 16 -2.09 -9.44 -13.14
CA ALA A 16 -1.93 -8.55 -11.98
C ALA A 16 -0.77 -8.97 -11.09
N GLY A 17 -0.52 -10.28 -10.93
CA GLY A 17 0.66 -10.83 -10.25
C GLY A 17 1.96 -10.40 -10.91
N VAL A 18 2.06 -10.52 -12.24
CA VAL A 18 3.24 -10.07 -13.00
C VAL A 18 3.46 -8.56 -12.83
N PHE A 19 2.39 -7.78 -12.93
CA PHE A 19 2.46 -6.33 -12.71
C PHE A 19 2.93 -6.00 -11.29
N ALA A 20 2.35 -6.64 -10.27
CA ALA A 20 2.71 -6.44 -8.87
C ALA A 20 4.18 -6.78 -8.60
N VAL A 21 4.70 -7.89 -9.15
CA VAL A 21 6.12 -8.26 -9.06
C VAL A 21 7.00 -7.18 -9.70
N GLY A 22 6.62 -6.69 -10.88
CA GLY A 22 7.33 -5.59 -11.55
C GLY A 22 7.35 -4.32 -10.70
N ALA A 23 6.20 -3.94 -10.13
CA ALA A 23 6.08 -2.78 -9.26
C ALA A 23 6.93 -2.92 -7.98
N VAL A 24 6.90 -4.09 -7.33
CA VAL A 24 7.75 -4.39 -6.17
C VAL A 24 9.23 -4.33 -6.55
N ALA A 25 9.63 -4.87 -7.71
CA ALA A 25 11.01 -4.82 -8.17
C ALA A 25 11.50 -3.37 -8.41
N VAL A 26 10.67 -2.53 -9.02
CA VAL A 26 10.96 -1.10 -9.18
C VAL A 26 11.06 -0.42 -7.81
N SER A 27 10.13 -0.70 -6.91
CA SER A 27 10.12 -0.15 -5.56
C SER A 27 11.31 -0.58 -4.72
N LEU A 28 11.82 -1.80 -4.87
CA LEU A 28 13.07 -2.25 -4.22
C LEU A 28 14.26 -1.40 -4.66
N ARG A 29 14.31 -1.00 -5.93
CA ARG A 29 15.38 -0.11 -6.44
C ARG A 29 15.19 1.33 -5.97
N GLY A 30 13.96 1.82 -5.97
CA GLY A 30 13.61 3.18 -5.52
C GLY A 30 13.82 3.39 -4.03
N ALA A 31 13.44 2.41 -3.21
CA ALA A 31 13.56 2.44 -1.75
C ALA A 31 15.00 2.60 -1.27
N ARG A 32 16.01 2.20 -2.06
CA ARG A 32 17.43 2.48 -1.76
C ARG A 32 17.77 3.96 -1.63
N ARG A 33 16.92 4.85 -2.15
CA ARG A 33 17.06 6.32 -2.05
C ARG A 33 16.22 6.92 -0.93
N GLU A 34 15.25 6.16 -0.41
CA GLU A 34 14.32 6.59 0.63
C GLU A 34 14.67 6.01 2.00
N LEU A 35 15.29 4.82 2.03
CA LEU A 35 15.71 4.11 3.22
C LEU A 35 17.19 4.39 3.54
N ASP A 36 17.39 4.94 4.73
CA ASP A 36 18.65 5.10 5.44
C ASP A 36 18.54 4.47 6.85
N GLU A 37 19.60 4.59 7.65
CA GLU A 37 19.65 4.01 9.00
C GLU A 37 18.53 4.50 9.93
N ARG A 38 17.98 5.69 9.69
CA ARG A 38 16.95 6.29 10.54
C ARG A 38 15.54 6.03 10.04
N THR A 39 15.35 5.99 8.73
CA THR A 39 14.05 5.78 8.08
C THR A 39 13.66 4.32 7.95
N ALA A 40 14.62 3.38 7.96
CA ALA A 40 14.31 1.95 7.96
C ALA A 40 13.48 1.49 9.18
N PRO A 41 13.80 1.87 10.43
CA PRO A 41 12.92 1.63 11.57
C PRO A 41 11.55 2.26 11.42
N LEU A 42 11.47 3.49 10.88
CA LEU A 42 10.21 4.18 10.64
C LEU A 42 9.33 3.43 9.64
N ALA A 43 9.90 2.89 8.56
CA ALA A 43 9.19 2.07 7.58
C ALA A 43 8.60 0.81 8.21
N GLY A 44 9.35 0.15 9.10
CA GLY A 44 8.85 -0.98 9.88
C GLY A 44 7.67 -0.61 10.79
N LEU A 45 7.78 0.51 11.52
CA LEU A 45 6.70 1.00 12.38
C LEU A 45 5.45 1.39 11.60
N VAL A 46 5.63 2.07 10.46
CA VAL A 46 4.51 2.43 9.56
C VAL A 46 3.84 1.18 9.02
N ALA A 47 4.60 0.18 8.58
CA ALA A 47 4.03 -1.09 8.12
C ALA A 47 3.25 -1.81 9.22
N ALA A 48 3.80 -1.90 10.43
CA ALA A 48 3.14 -2.51 11.59
C ALA A 48 1.86 -1.76 11.98
N PHE A 49 1.89 -0.42 11.98
CA PHE A 49 0.72 0.40 12.25
C PHE A 49 -0.37 0.19 11.20
N ILE A 50 -0.01 0.20 9.92
CA ILE A 50 -0.98 -0.02 8.83
C ILE A 50 -1.57 -1.42 8.92
N PHE A 51 -0.75 -2.44 9.19
CA PHE A 51 -1.23 -3.80 9.42
C PHE A 51 -2.29 -3.83 10.53
N ALA A 52 -1.96 -3.26 11.70
CA ALA A 52 -2.86 -3.25 12.86
C ALA A 52 -4.18 -2.53 12.56
N VAL A 53 -4.12 -1.39 11.88
CA VAL A 53 -5.31 -0.60 11.55
C VAL A 53 -6.13 -1.27 10.44
N GLN A 54 -5.51 -1.97 9.49
CA GLN A 54 -6.24 -2.71 8.47
C GLN A 54 -7.01 -3.91 9.05
N MET A 55 -6.52 -4.50 10.15
CA MET A 55 -7.26 -5.52 10.91
C MET A 55 -8.51 -4.96 11.60
N LEU A 56 -8.63 -3.64 11.76
CA LEU A 56 -9.87 -2.99 12.16
C LEU A 56 -10.76 -2.81 10.91
N ASN A 57 -11.38 -3.91 10.51
CA ASN A 57 -12.30 -3.93 9.37
C ASN A 57 -13.76 -3.88 9.84
N PHE A 58 -14.60 -3.21 9.05
CA PHE A 58 -16.03 -3.04 9.32
C PHE A 58 -16.84 -3.54 8.11
N PRO A 59 -17.97 -4.22 8.31
CA PRO A 59 -18.81 -4.63 7.19
C PRO A 59 -19.44 -3.40 6.52
N VAL A 60 -19.26 -3.25 5.19
CA VAL A 60 -19.82 -2.09 4.46
C VAL A 60 -20.97 -2.50 3.55
N ALA A 61 -20.77 -3.43 2.63
CA ALA A 61 -21.81 -4.01 1.77
C ALA A 61 -21.29 -5.21 0.94
N ALA A 62 -22.20 -6.10 0.53
CA ALA A 62 -21.97 -7.17 -0.48
C ALA A 62 -20.77 -8.11 -0.21
N GLY A 63 -20.52 -8.44 1.07
CA GLY A 63 -19.42 -9.34 1.45
C GLY A 63 -18.04 -8.70 1.46
N THR A 64 -17.93 -7.38 1.32
CA THR A 64 -16.66 -6.65 1.41
C THR A 64 -16.54 -5.85 2.71
N SER A 65 -15.33 -5.80 3.26
CA SER A 65 -14.99 -5.18 4.55
C SER A 65 -14.21 -3.87 4.37
N GLY A 66 -14.75 -2.78 4.92
CA GLY A 66 -14.19 -1.43 4.89
C GLY A 66 -13.14 -1.27 5.96
N HIS A 67 -11.97 -0.79 5.57
CA HIS A 67 -10.87 -0.54 6.49
C HIS A 67 -10.04 0.64 6.01
N LEU A 68 -9.22 1.22 6.90
CA LEU A 68 -8.27 2.25 6.50
C LEU A 68 -7.14 1.61 5.69
N MET A 69 -6.73 2.25 4.60
CA MET A 69 -5.79 1.65 3.64
C MET A 69 -4.32 1.99 3.94
N GLY A 70 -4.05 3.13 4.58
CA GLY A 70 -2.71 3.52 5.02
C GLY A 70 -1.73 3.96 3.92
N GLY A 71 -2.05 3.79 2.64
CA GLY A 71 -1.11 4.09 1.55
C GLY A 71 -0.72 5.56 1.42
N ALA A 72 -1.64 6.49 1.63
CA ALA A 72 -1.32 7.93 1.66
C ALA A 72 -0.36 8.27 2.81
N LEU A 73 -0.64 7.74 4.01
CA LEU A 73 0.19 7.93 5.19
C LEU A 73 1.61 7.38 4.95
N ALA A 74 1.73 6.15 4.46
CA ALA A 74 3.01 5.55 4.16
C ALA A 74 3.79 6.34 3.11
N ALA A 75 3.15 6.71 2.00
CA ALA A 75 3.80 7.41 0.91
C ALA A 75 4.37 8.78 1.34
N ILE A 76 3.68 9.47 2.25
CA ILE A 76 4.10 10.77 2.76
C ILE A 76 5.21 10.61 3.81
N LEU A 77 5.13 9.62 4.70
CA LEU A 77 6.08 9.46 5.81
C LEU A 77 7.41 8.83 5.39
N VAL A 78 7.38 7.81 4.53
CA VAL A 78 8.57 7.00 4.19
C VAL A 78 8.91 7.01 2.72
N GLY A 79 8.14 7.74 1.91
CA GLY A 79 8.31 7.85 0.47
C GLY A 79 7.50 6.80 -0.32
N PRO A 80 7.18 7.08 -1.58
CA PRO A 80 6.29 6.24 -2.39
C PRO A 80 6.86 4.84 -2.68
N TYR A 81 8.16 4.68 -2.91
CA TYR A 81 8.70 3.36 -3.23
C TYR A 81 8.67 2.44 -2.01
N THR A 82 9.13 2.95 -0.86
CA THR A 82 9.11 2.26 0.43
C THR A 82 7.69 1.96 0.88
N ALA A 83 6.74 2.88 0.66
CA ALA A 83 5.33 2.66 0.96
C ALA A 83 4.73 1.48 0.17
N VAL A 84 5.04 1.35 -1.12
CA VAL A 84 4.61 0.18 -1.91
C VAL A 84 5.19 -1.11 -1.33
N LEU A 85 6.45 -1.12 -0.89
CA LEU A 85 7.05 -2.28 -0.24
C LEU A 85 6.36 -2.62 1.09
N CYS A 86 6.15 -1.62 1.95
CA CYS A 86 5.45 -1.78 3.22
C CYS A 86 4.06 -2.41 3.01
N LEU A 87 3.25 -1.84 2.10
CA LEU A 87 1.92 -2.38 1.81
C LEU A 87 1.97 -3.77 1.18
N SER A 88 2.95 -4.06 0.32
CA SER A 88 3.09 -5.40 -0.27
C SER A 88 3.38 -6.46 0.79
N VAL A 89 4.25 -6.14 1.77
CA VAL A 89 4.53 -7.02 2.91
C VAL A 89 3.30 -7.20 3.79
N VAL A 90 2.60 -6.10 4.11
CA VAL A 90 1.37 -6.14 4.92
C VAL A 90 0.32 -7.05 4.28
N LEU A 91 0.03 -6.86 2.99
CA LEU A 91 -0.96 -7.64 2.25
C LEU A 91 -0.57 -9.12 2.14
N LEU A 92 0.71 -9.39 1.94
CA LEU A 92 1.23 -10.77 1.91
C LEU A 92 1.02 -11.46 3.28
N LEU A 93 1.38 -10.79 4.37
CA LEU A 93 1.21 -11.34 5.72
C LEU A 93 -0.27 -11.54 6.07
N GLN A 94 -1.15 -10.61 5.68
CA GLN A 94 -2.60 -10.71 5.87
C GLN A 94 -3.18 -11.92 5.12
N GLY A 95 -2.81 -12.09 3.85
CA GLY A 95 -3.27 -13.23 3.06
C GLY A 95 -2.78 -14.57 3.60
N ILE A 96 -1.52 -14.67 4.05
CA ILE A 96 -0.93 -15.92 4.54
C ILE A 96 -1.42 -16.29 5.95
N PHE A 97 -1.37 -15.34 6.90
CA PHE A 97 -1.55 -15.64 8.32
C PHE A 97 -2.96 -15.34 8.85
N PHE A 98 -3.69 -14.45 8.20
CA PHE A 98 -4.99 -13.96 8.69
C PHE A 98 -6.14 -14.29 7.74
N ALA A 99 -5.85 -14.90 6.58
CA ALA A 99 -6.81 -15.15 5.50
C ALA A 99 -7.62 -13.90 5.10
N ASP A 100 -7.03 -12.71 5.29
CA ASP A 100 -7.64 -11.42 4.98
C ASP A 100 -7.16 -10.98 3.59
N GLY A 101 -7.84 -11.50 2.57
CA GLY A 101 -7.49 -11.38 1.16
C GLY A 101 -6.97 -12.68 0.55
N GLY A 102 -7.26 -12.87 -0.73
CA GLY A 102 -6.91 -14.08 -1.47
C GLY A 102 -5.43 -14.13 -1.86
N LEU A 103 -4.83 -15.33 -1.80
CA LEU A 103 -3.46 -15.57 -2.25
C LEU A 103 -3.36 -15.57 -3.79
N THR A 104 -4.38 -16.11 -4.47
CA THR A 104 -4.50 -16.01 -5.92
C THR A 104 -4.81 -14.57 -6.35
N ALA A 105 -5.50 -13.81 -5.50
CA ALA A 105 -5.78 -12.39 -5.74
C ALA A 105 -4.68 -11.44 -5.22
N LEU A 106 -3.56 -11.95 -4.68
CA LEU A 106 -2.54 -11.12 -4.03
C LEU A 106 -1.97 -10.06 -4.97
N GLY A 107 -1.71 -10.42 -6.24
CA GLY A 107 -1.26 -9.47 -7.25
C GLY A 107 -2.25 -8.34 -7.49
N VAL A 108 -3.55 -8.64 -7.48
CA VAL A 108 -4.62 -7.64 -7.61
C VAL A 108 -4.63 -6.73 -6.37
N ASN A 109 -4.55 -7.31 -5.18
CA ASN A 109 -4.53 -6.56 -3.92
C ASN A 109 -3.32 -5.62 -3.85
N ILE A 110 -2.11 -6.09 -4.19
CA ILE A 110 -0.90 -5.26 -4.23
C ILE A 110 -1.04 -4.16 -5.29
N THR A 111 -1.59 -4.47 -6.46
CA THR A 111 -1.75 -3.48 -7.53
C THR A 111 -2.71 -2.37 -7.12
N VAL A 112 -3.91 -2.71 -6.66
CA VAL A 112 -4.95 -1.72 -6.37
C VAL A 112 -4.69 -1.03 -5.04
N MET A 113 -4.42 -1.79 -3.97
CA MET A 113 -4.30 -1.22 -2.62
C MET A 113 -2.91 -0.71 -2.31
N GLY A 114 -1.87 -1.35 -2.86
CA GLY A 114 -0.48 -0.95 -2.72
C GLY A 114 -0.11 0.15 -3.71
N VAL A 115 -0.02 -0.21 -5.00
CA VAL A 115 0.55 0.64 -6.04
C VAL A 115 -0.35 1.83 -6.36
N VAL A 116 -1.61 1.60 -6.75
CA VAL A 116 -2.51 2.67 -7.18
C VAL A 116 -2.73 3.67 -6.05
N THR A 117 -3.05 3.20 -4.85
CA THR A 117 -3.24 4.08 -3.68
C THR A 117 -2.03 4.95 -3.40
N VAL A 118 -0.82 4.38 -3.39
CA VAL A 118 0.40 5.12 -3.10
C VAL A 118 0.70 6.15 -4.19
N VAL A 119 0.65 5.74 -5.46
CA VAL A 119 0.96 6.63 -6.59
C VAL A 119 -0.03 7.79 -6.66
N VAL A 120 -1.32 7.50 -6.54
CA VAL A 120 -2.37 8.53 -6.57
C VAL A 120 -2.25 9.46 -5.36
N ALA A 121 -2.14 8.92 -4.15
CA ALA A 121 -2.04 9.75 -2.95
C ALA A 121 -0.79 10.63 -2.95
N TYR A 122 0.36 10.09 -3.36
CA TYR A 122 1.60 10.86 -3.44
C TYR A 122 1.54 11.92 -4.55
N GLY A 123 0.96 11.58 -5.71
CA GLY A 123 0.73 12.53 -6.80
C GLY A 123 -0.15 13.71 -6.37
N VAL A 124 -1.26 13.41 -5.69
CA VAL A 124 -2.15 14.43 -5.11
C VAL A 124 -1.42 15.28 -4.07
N PHE A 125 -0.66 14.65 -3.16
CA PHE A 125 0.12 15.37 -2.16
C PHE A 125 1.14 16.34 -2.80
N ARG A 126 1.87 15.89 -3.82
CA ARG A 126 2.84 16.71 -4.56
C ARG A 126 2.16 17.85 -5.32
N LEU A 127 0.99 17.60 -5.90
CA LEU A 127 0.20 18.62 -6.58
C LEU A 127 -0.28 19.69 -5.60
N LEU A 128 -0.89 19.28 -4.48
CA LEU A 128 -1.41 20.19 -3.47
C LEU A 128 -0.29 21.02 -2.84
N THR A 129 0.84 20.42 -2.50
CA THR A 129 1.98 21.15 -1.93
C THR A 129 2.68 22.07 -2.94
N GLY A 130 2.52 21.82 -4.23
CA GLY A 130 2.97 22.71 -5.30
C GLY A 130 2.03 23.89 -5.58
N LEU A 131 0.72 23.70 -5.42
CA LEU A 131 -0.31 24.71 -5.71
C LEU A 131 -0.70 25.57 -4.51
N LEU A 132 -0.64 25.04 -3.30
CA LEU A 132 -1.10 25.74 -2.11
C LEU A 132 -0.08 26.79 -1.64
N PRO A 133 -0.53 27.97 -1.15
CA PRO A 133 0.36 28.98 -0.60
C PRO A 133 1.15 28.41 0.57
N ARG A 134 2.47 28.64 0.59
CA ARG A 134 3.34 28.29 1.71
C ARG A 134 2.99 29.15 2.93
N THR A 135 2.00 28.75 3.71
CA THR A 135 1.72 29.36 5.01
C THR A 135 2.53 28.66 6.08
N ARG A 136 3.07 29.43 7.05
CA ARG A 136 4.00 28.96 8.10
C ARG A 136 3.46 27.84 9.03
N ARG A 137 2.24 27.36 8.83
CA ARG A 137 1.61 26.26 9.59
C ARG A 137 1.59 24.91 8.87
N SER A 138 2.03 24.84 7.61
CA SER A 138 1.93 23.61 6.80
C SER A 138 3.18 22.72 6.80
N ALA A 139 4.21 23.05 7.60
CA ALA A 139 5.43 22.25 7.71
C ALA A 139 6.02 22.36 9.13
N THR A 140 5.49 21.55 10.03
CA THR A 140 6.18 21.09 11.25
C THR A 140 5.90 19.62 11.40
#